data_AF-A0A930F7I1-F1
#
_entry.id   AF-A0A930F7I1-F1
#
_cell.length_a   1.000
_cell.length_b   1.000
_cell.length_c   1.000
_cell.angle_alpha   90.00
_cell.angle_beta   90.00
_cell.angle_gamma   90.00
#
_symmetry.space_group_name_H-M   'P 1'
#
loop_
_entity.id
_entity.type
_entity.pdbx_description
1 polymer ?
#
loop_
_entity_poly.entity_id
_entity_poly.type
_entity_poly.pdbx_seq_one_letter_code
_entity_poly.pdbx_strand_id
1 'polypeptide(L)'
;MTNKQTKKPGVKRKIHGFRILTLFMAIIVGFEFVGTAVGAIAISTLLKGTPQFKLDDFTNFQSTIVLDANGTKIADVGQTLRENVVYNQIPEAMVDAFLSIEDSRYFSHNGFDIPRFTKSIIETVLRGYMQGGS
;
A
#
# COMPACT_ATOMS: atom_id res chain seq x y z
N MET A 1 42.56 -67.25 31.08
CA MET A 1 41.14 -66.82 31.03
C MET A 1 41.11 -65.30 31.16
N THR A 2 40.98 -64.57 30.05
CA THR A 2 41.03 -63.10 30.05
C THR A 2 39.65 -62.56 29.74
N ASN A 3 39.05 -61.87 30.71
CA ASN A 3 37.70 -61.34 30.70
C ASN A 3 37.58 -60.18 29.68
N LYS A 4 36.91 -60.41 28.54
CA LYS A 4 36.55 -59.36 27.58
C LYS A 4 35.27 -58.68 28.06
N GLN A 5 35.39 -57.49 28.64
CA GLN A 5 34.24 -56.63 28.86
C GLN A 5 33.69 -56.11 27.52
N THR A 6 32.50 -56.55 27.15
CA THR A 6 31.77 -56.02 25.98
C THR A 6 31.11 -54.69 26.35
N LYS A 7 31.66 -53.57 25.84
CA LYS A 7 31.00 -52.25 25.94
C LYS A 7 29.71 -52.25 25.12
N LYS A 8 28.57 -51.95 25.75
CA LYS A 8 27.28 -51.78 25.07
C LYS A 8 27.34 -50.57 24.13
N PRO A 9 26.80 -50.64 22.90
CA PRO A 9 26.80 -49.51 21.99
C PRO A 9 25.89 -48.41 22.54
N GLY A 10 26.45 -47.24 22.83
CA GLY A 10 25.70 -46.06 23.23
C GLY A 10 24.79 -45.59 22.10
N VAL A 11 23.49 -45.53 22.35
CA VAL A 11 22.49 -45.04 21.40
C VAL A 11 22.83 -43.58 21.06
N LYS A 12 23.32 -43.33 19.84
CA LYS A 12 23.61 -41.98 19.36
C LYS A 12 22.28 -41.25 19.14
N ARG A 13 21.88 -40.40 20.10
CA ARG A 13 20.71 -39.53 20.00
C ARG A 13 20.90 -38.51 18.87
N LYS A 14 20.44 -38.85 17.66
CA LYS A 14 20.31 -37.89 16.55
C LYS A 14 19.01 -37.09 16.71
N ILE A 15 19.01 -36.07 17.56
CA ILE A 15 17.79 -35.24 17.77
C ILE A 15 18.08 -33.74 17.93
N HIS A 16 19.28 -33.26 17.61
CA HIS A 16 19.61 -31.83 17.81
C HIS A 16 19.23 -30.93 16.63
N GLY A 17 19.42 -31.38 15.37
CA GLY A 17 19.11 -30.55 14.20
C GLY A 17 17.61 -30.25 14.04
N PHE A 18 16.74 -31.24 14.25
CA PHE A 18 15.30 -31.06 14.21
C PHE A 18 14.83 -30.05 15.27
N ARG A 19 15.32 -30.15 16.51
CA ARG A 19 14.95 -29.25 17.61
C ARG A 19 15.42 -27.81 17.39
N ILE A 20 16.61 -27.62 16.81
CA ILE A 20 17.13 -26.29 16.44
C ILE A 20 16.27 -25.68 15.33
N LEU A 21 15.90 -26.48 14.31
CA LEU A 21 14.99 -26.03 13.25
C LEU A 21 13.60 -25.68 13.79
N THR A 22 13.05 -26.48 14.71
CA THR A 22 11.76 -26.19 15.36
C THR A 22 11.83 -24.89 16.18
N LEU A 23 12.92 -24.66 16.92
CA LEU A 23 13.13 -23.42 17.67
C LEU A 23 13.21 -22.20 16.74
N PHE A 24 13.96 -22.32 15.64
CA PHE A 24 14.10 -21.25 14.65
C PHE A 24 12.75 -20.90 14.00
N MET A 25 11.95 -21.90 13.60
CA MET A 25 10.60 -21.68 13.08
C MET A 25 9.68 -21.04 14.13
N ALA A 26 9.77 -21.47 15.39
CA ALA A 26 8.98 -20.87 16.47
C ALA A 26 9.31 -19.38 16.68
N ILE A 27 10.59 -19.00 16.51
CA ILE A 27 11.02 -17.60 16.59
C ILE A 27 10.43 -16.79 15.42
N ILE A 28 10.48 -17.30 14.18
CA ILE A 28 9.90 -16.62 13.01
C ILE A 28 8.41 -16.38 13.22
N VAL A 29 7.65 -17.43 13.59
CA VAL A 29 6.21 -17.32 13.85
C VAL A 29 5.93 -16.33 14.99
N GLY A 30 6.77 -16.33 16.03
CA GLY A 30 6.69 -15.37 17.12
C GLY A 30 6.87 -13.92 16.64
N PHE A 31 7.86 -13.66 15.79
CA PHE A 31 8.09 -12.33 15.19
C PHE A 31 6.94 -11.90 14.28
N GLU A 32 6.39 -12.80 13.45
CA GLU A 32 5.23 -12.51 12.60
C GLU A 32 4.00 -12.14 13.44
N PHE A 33 3.77 -12.86 14.53
CA PHE A 33 2.65 -12.57 15.43
C PHE A 33 2.80 -11.20 16.11
N VAL A 34 3.98 -10.90 16.66
CA VAL A 34 4.27 -9.59 17.27
C VAL A 34 4.16 -8.48 16.24
N GLY A 35 4.75 -8.66 15.05
CA GLY A 35 4.70 -7.68 13.96
C GLY A 35 3.27 -7.38 13.52
N THR A 36 2.44 -8.42 13.37
CA THR A 36 1.03 -8.27 13.01
C THR A 36 0.25 -7.53 14.10
N ALA A 37 0.48 -7.86 15.37
CA ALA A 37 -0.19 -7.18 16.49
C ALA A 37 0.18 -5.70 16.55
N VAL A 38 1.47 -5.37 16.43
CA VAL A 38 1.95 -3.99 16.39
C VAL A 38 1.38 -3.24 15.17
N GLY A 39 1.41 -3.86 13.99
CA GLY A 39 0.84 -3.27 12.77
C GLY A 39 -0.65 -2.99 12.88
N ALA A 40 -1.43 -3.94 13.42
CA ALA A 40 -2.86 -3.78 13.63
C ALA A 40 -3.17 -2.64 14.63
N ILE A 41 -2.41 -2.56 15.72
CA ILE A 41 -2.54 -1.45 16.68
C ILE A 41 -2.22 -0.13 15.98
N ALA A 42 -1.12 -0.03 15.24
CA ALA A 42 -0.73 1.18 14.52
C ALA A 42 -1.81 1.63 13.53
N ILE A 43 -2.31 0.73 12.68
CA ILE A 43 -3.39 1.01 11.74
C ILE A 43 -4.64 1.48 12.50
N SER A 44 -5.03 0.78 13.57
CA SER A 44 -6.20 1.17 14.36
C SER A 44 -6.05 2.56 14.98
N THR A 45 -4.84 2.95 15.40
CA THR A 45 -4.58 4.27 15.96
C THR A 45 -4.60 5.36 14.90
N LEU A 46 -4.12 5.08 13.68
CA LEU A 46 -4.17 6.02 12.56
C LEU A 46 -5.59 6.25 12.05
N LEU A 47 -6.43 5.22 12.10
CA LEU A 47 -7.84 5.32 11.70
C LEU A 47 -8.74 5.93 12.79
N LYS A 48 -8.27 6.05 14.04
CA LYS A 48 -9.05 6.66 15.11
C LYS A 48 -9.18 8.17 14.86
N GLY A 49 -10.43 8.62 14.73
CA GLY A 49 -10.74 10.04 14.53
C GLY A 49 -10.62 10.52 13.08
N THR A 50 -10.39 9.62 12.11
CA THR A 50 -10.50 9.99 10.70
C THR A 50 -11.93 10.38 10.37
N PRO A 51 -12.17 11.49 9.66
CA PRO A 51 -13.51 11.88 9.25
C PRO A 51 -14.13 10.80 8.37
N GLN A 52 -15.44 10.64 8.46
CA GLN A 52 -16.17 9.81 7.51
C GLN A 52 -16.19 10.50 6.15
N PHE A 53 -15.95 9.74 5.08
CA PHE A 53 -16.06 10.26 3.72
C PHE A 53 -17.49 10.71 3.44
N LYS A 54 -17.68 11.99 3.14
CA LYS A 54 -18.92 12.52 2.59
C LYS A 54 -18.65 12.95 1.15
N LEU A 55 -19.53 12.57 0.22
CA LEU A 55 -19.37 12.97 -1.18
C LEU A 55 -19.39 14.50 -1.34
N ASP A 56 -20.13 15.18 -0.48
CA ASP A 56 -20.24 16.65 -0.48
C ASP A 56 -18.88 17.33 -0.21
N ASP A 57 -17.94 16.67 0.47
CA ASP A 57 -16.59 17.20 0.74
C ASP A 57 -15.76 17.38 -0.54
N PHE A 58 -16.17 16.75 -1.66
CA PHE A 58 -15.50 16.82 -2.95
C PHE A 58 -16.19 17.76 -3.95
N THR A 59 -17.22 18.48 -3.52
CA THR A 59 -17.81 19.55 -4.33
C THR A 59 -16.87 20.76 -4.35
N ASN A 60 -16.15 20.93 -5.45
CA ASN A 60 -15.22 22.03 -5.59
C ASN A 60 -15.96 23.33 -5.95
N PHE A 61 -15.50 24.45 -5.40
CA PHE A 61 -15.92 25.77 -5.86
C PHE A 61 -15.50 25.95 -7.33
N GLN A 62 -16.47 26.27 -8.19
CA GLN A 62 -16.25 26.64 -9.59
C GLN A 62 -16.14 28.16 -9.73
N SER A 63 -15.50 28.63 -10.80
CA SER A 63 -15.46 30.05 -11.10
C SER A 63 -16.83 30.58 -11.50
N THR A 64 -17.13 31.83 -11.12
CA THR A 64 -18.33 32.54 -11.55
C THR A 64 -18.16 33.02 -12.99
N ILE A 65 -19.11 32.66 -13.85
CA ILE A 65 -19.12 33.11 -15.25
C ILE A 65 -19.89 34.43 -15.36
N VAL A 66 -19.23 35.47 -15.88
CA VAL A 66 -19.85 36.77 -16.19
C VAL A 66 -20.22 36.81 -17.66
N LEU A 67 -21.49 37.10 -17.96
CA LEU A 67 -22.04 37.16 -19.32
C LEU A 67 -22.45 38.60 -19.69
N ASP A 68 -22.41 38.92 -20.98
CA ASP A 68 -23.00 40.16 -21.53
C ASP A 68 -24.52 40.06 -21.68
N ALA A 69 -25.16 41.16 -22.10
CA ALA A 69 -26.61 41.21 -22.31
C ALA A 69 -27.12 40.24 -23.40
N ASN A 70 -26.25 39.76 -24.28
CA ASN A 70 -26.56 38.81 -25.34
C ASN A 70 -26.24 37.35 -24.93
N GLY A 71 -25.72 37.12 -23.71
CA GLY A 71 -25.30 35.80 -23.21
C GLY A 71 -23.87 35.39 -23.57
N THR A 72 -23.06 36.28 -24.14
CA THR A 72 -21.65 36.02 -24.46
C THR A 72 -20.80 36.06 -23.20
N LYS A 73 -19.94 35.07 -22.99
CA LYS A 73 -19.00 35.06 -21.86
C LYS A 73 -17.99 36.20 -21.95
N ILE A 74 -17.95 37.03 -20.90
CA ILE A 74 -17.01 38.15 -20.73
C ILE A 74 -15.82 37.72 -19.89
N ALA A 75 -16.05 37.00 -18.78
CA ALA A 75 -15.00 36.63 -17.83
C ALA A 75 -15.37 35.42 -16.96
N ASP A 76 -14.34 34.75 -16.44
CA ASP A 76 -14.44 33.88 -15.26
C ASP A 76 -13.85 34.60 -14.06
N VAL A 77 -14.56 34.57 -12.92
CA VAL A 77 -14.14 35.23 -11.68
C VAL A 77 -14.07 34.21 -10.56
N GLY A 78 -12.89 34.10 -9.93
CA GLY A 78 -12.65 33.21 -8.79
C GLY A 78 -11.19 33.21 -8.38
N GLN A 79 -10.88 32.62 -7.23
CA GLN A 79 -9.48 32.43 -6.80
C GLN A 79 -8.72 31.46 -7.72
N THR A 80 -9.46 30.57 -8.38
CA THR A 80 -8.94 29.64 -9.37
C THR A 80 -9.96 29.53 -10.49
N LEU A 81 -9.47 29.46 -11.73
CA LEU A 81 -10.31 29.17 -12.88
C LEU A 81 -10.60 27.67 -12.86
N ARG A 82 -11.85 27.29 -12.57
CA ARG A 82 -12.22 25.89 -12.40
C ARG A 82 -13.62 25.65 -12.96
N GLU A 83 -13.73 24.61 -13.77
CA GLU A 83 -14.98 24.09 -14.28
C GLU A 83 -15.16 22.67 -13.75
N ASN A 84 -16.33 22.40 -13.16
CA ASN A 84 -16.66 21.06 -12.71
C ASN A 84 -17.30 20.30 -13.88
N VAL A 85 -16.63 19.24 -14.32
CA VAL A 85 -17.13 18.32 -15.35
C VAL A 85 -17.49 16.98 -14.74
N VAL A 86 -18.50 16.32 -15.30
CA VAL A 86 -18.82 14.94 -14.96
C VAL A 86 -17.95 13.96 -15.74
N TYR A 87 -17.71 12.77 -15.20
CA TYR A 87 -16.74 11.81 -15.75
C TYR A 87 -16.96 11.49 -17.24
N ASN A 88 -18.22 11.37 -17.67
CA ASN A 88 -18.57 11.07 -19.07
C ASN A 88 -18.29 12.21 -20.06
N GLN A 89 -17.97 13.42 -19.58
CA GLN A 89 -17.54 14.54 -20.43
C GLN A 89 -16.04 14.49 -20.71
N ILE A 90 -15.28 13.65 -20.00
CA ILE A 90 -13.83 13.54 -20.17
C ILE A 90 -13.55 12.57 -21.33
N PRO A 91 -12.77 12.97 -22.35
CA PRO A 91 -12.38 12.07 -23.43
C PRO A 91 -11.59 10.86 -22.89
N GLU A 92 -11.89 9.66 -23.39
CA GLU A 92 -11.22 8.42 -22.99
C GLU A 92 -9.69 8.51 -23.16
N ALA A 93 -9.23 9.08 -24.27
CA ALA A 93 -7.81 9.31 -24.52
C ALA A 93 -7.13 10.19 -23.44
N MET A 94 -7.87 11.11 -22.82
CA MET A 94 -7.35 11.94 -21.73
C MET A 94 -7.28 11.15 -20.42
N VAL A 95 -8.29 10.32 -20.14
CA VAL A 95 -8.28 9.39 -19.00
C VAL A 95 -7.08 8.45 -19.12
N ASP A 96 -6.91 7.81 -20.27
CA ASP A 96 -5.82 6.87 -20.54
C ASP A 96 -4.44 7.54 -20.42
N ALA A 97 -4.29 8.73 -21.00
CA ALA A 97 -3.03 9.47 -20.91
C ALA A 97 -2.67 9.79 -19.45
N PHE A 98 -3.63 10.27 -18.65
CA PHE A 98 -3.43 10.59 -17.24
C PHE A 98 -3.08 9.34 -16.42
N LEU A 99 -3.87 8.27 -16.56
CA LEU A 99 -3.64 7.01 -15.84
C LEU A 99 -2.32 6.35 -16.23
N SER A 100 -1.87 6.48 -17.49
CA SER A 100 -0.58 5.92 -17.91
C SER A 100 0.63 6.53 -17.16
N ILE A 101 0.50 7.78 -16.70
CA ILE A 101 1.55 8.53 -16.02
C ILE A 101 1.44 8.38 -14.49
N GLU A 102 0.24 8.56 -13.95
CA GLU A 102 0.02 8.61 -12.49
C GLU A 102 -0.22 7.21 -11.90
N ASP A 103 -1.24 6.50 -12.38
CA ASP A 103 -1.64 5.20 -11.87
C ASP A 103 -2.29 4.34 -12.95
N SER A 104 -1.45 3.50 -13.58
CA SER A 104 -1.88 2.66 -14.70
C SER A 104 -2.80 1.52 -14.28
N ARG A 105 -2.98 1.31 -12.96
CA ARG A 105 -3.81 0.24 -12.39
C ARG A 105 -4.93 0.77 -11.53
N TYR A 106 -5.24 2.07 -11.65
CA TYR A 106 -6.28 2.74 -10.88
C TYR A 106 -7.58 1.94 -10.78
N PHE A 107 -8.09 1.45 -11.91
CA PHE A 107 -9.33 0.66 -11.97
C PHE A 107 -9.18 -0.82 -11.59
N SER A 108 -7.95 -1.30 -11.40
CA SER A 108 -7.65 -2.69 -11.04
C SER A 108 -7.47 -2.92 -9.54
N HIS A 109 -7.43 -1.85 -8.74
CA HIS A 109 -7.25 -1.93 -7.28
C HIS A 109 -8.22 -1.04 -6.52
N ASN A 110 -8.46 -1.37 -5.25
CA ASN A 110 -9.43 -0.67 -4.42
C ASN A 110 -8.78 0.51 -3.63
N GLY A 111 -8.01 1.35 -4.33
CA GLY A 111 -7.36 2.55 -3.80
C GLY A 111 -5.95 2.36 -3.21
N PHE A 112 -5.47 1.13 -3.04
CA PHE A 112 -4.08 0.87 -2.61
C PHE A 112 -3.42 -0.18 -3.50
N ASP A 113 -2.40 0.24 -4.25
CA ASP A 113 -1.63 -0.62 -5.14
C ASP A 113 -0.54 -1.42 -4.37
N ILE A 114 -0.92 -2.60 -3.85
CA ILE A 114 0.01 -3.47 -3.10
C ILE A 114 1.24 -3.88 -3.92
N PRO A 115 1.11 -4.36 -5.19
CA PRO A 115 2.30 -4.75 -5.94
C PRO A 115 3.25 -3.58 -6.24
N ARG A 116 2.75 -2.38 -6.56
CA ARG A 116 3.62 -1.23 -6.89
C ARG A 116 4.28 -0.67 -5.63
N PHE A 117 3.56 -0.64 -4.52
CA PHE A 117 4.10 -0.31 -3.20
C PHE A 117 5.21 -1.28 -2.76
N THR A 118 5.00 -2.59 -2.91
CA THR A 118 6.01 -3.59 -2.51
C THR A 118 7.24 -3.48 -3.40
N LYS A 119 7.05 -3.28 -4.72
CA LYS A 119 8.14 -3.05 -5.67
C LYS A 119 8.95 -1.81 -5.30
N SER A 120 8.30 -0.69 -4.98
CA SER A 120 8.99 0.56 -4.66
C SER A 120 9.80 0.47 -3.37
N ILE A 121 9.32 -0.24 -2.34
CA ILE A 121 10.11 -0.55 -1.14
C ILE A 121 11.37 -1.33 -1.49
N ILE A 122 11.22 -2.41 -2.27
CA ILE A 122 12.35 -3.26 -2.67
C ILE A 122 13.37 -2.44 -3.47
N GLU A 123 12.92 -1.67 -4.46
CA GLU A 123 13.80 -0.85 -5.30
C GLU A 123 14.50 0.25 -4.48
N THR A 124 13.79 0.88 -3.55
CA THR A 124 14.36 1.90 -2.65
C THR A 124 15.46 1.30 -1.76
N VAL A 125 15.22 0.13 -1.17
CA VAL A 125 16.19 -0.55 -0.30
C VAL A 125 17.40 -1.06 -1.08
N LEU A 126 17.17 -1.67 -2.25
CA LEU A 126 18.25 -2.27 -3.04
C LEU A 126 19.10 -1.24 -3.79
N ARG A 127 18.48 -0.17 -4.28
CA ARG A 127 19.15 0.78 -5.19
C ARG A 127 19.54 2.10 -4.52
N GLY A 128 19.09 2.35 -3.31
CA GLY A 128 19.48 3.50 -2.50
C GLY A 128 18.90 4.84 -2.95
N TYR A 129 17.94 4.85 -3.90
CA TYR A 129 17.18 6.03 -4.29
C TYR A 129 15.68 5.77 -4.13
N MET A 130 14.93 6.79 -3.71
CA MET A 130 13.50 6.67 -3.47
C MET A 130 12.72 6.57 -4.77
N GLN A 131 11.76 5.65 -4.83
CA GLN A 131 10.82 5.50 -5.93
C GLN A 131 9.37 5.55 -5.43
N GLY A 132 8.48 6.15 -6.21
CA GLY A 132 7.05 6.16 -5.94
C GLY A 132 6.45 4.76 -5.96
N GLY A 133 5.48 4.51 -5.07
CA GLY A 133 4.71 3.26 -5.00
C GLY A 133 3.26 3.40 -5.47
N SER A 134 2.89 4.56 -6.01
CA SER A 134 1.58 4.85 -6.60
C SER A 134 1.63 4.66 -8.09
#